data_AF-A0A6P0TQ73-F1
#
_entry.id   AF-A0A6P0TQ73-F1
#
_cell.length_a   1.000
_cell.length_b   1.000
_cell.length_c   1.000
_cell.angle_alpha   90.00
_cell.angle_beta   90.00
_cell.angle_gamma   90.00
#
_symmetry.space_group_name_H-M   'P 1'
#
loop_
_entity.id
_entity.type
_entity.pdbx_description
1 polymer ?
#
loop_
_entity_poly.entity_id
_entity_poly.type
_entity_poly.pdbx_seq_one_letter_code
_entity_poly.pdbx_strand_id
1 'polypeptide(L)'
;MVMNNIPRQTLYQLIQKEGITRCREAKKCKAILSDLCGEYPKEISALVVALEEQVIDELQKNARVIPLELLLKQLAERIQNKRAITEEASIWAVESWAFVLGIYSPDLGNINPYPEYAQVGLIQYTLILSFSNAGNKIWSYSIDLTENEEDNPQGFFNKNSRQEYNKFKTSLEREVSGNVYSAKIDFIISKWCKQISMGYRTFELEYN
;
A
#
# COMPACT_ATOMS: atom_id res chain seq x y z
N MET A 1 21.89 16.26 2.35
CA MET A 1 21.61 16.65 0.95
C MET A 1 20.45 15.78 0.51
N VAL A 2 19.24 16.34 0.43
CA VAL A 2 18.01 15.59 0.24
C VAL A 2 18.08 14.73 -1.04
N MET A 3 17.99 13.41 -0.88
CA MET A 3 17.92 12.45 -2.00
C MET A 3 16.58 12.61 -2.74
N ASN A 4 16.59 12.56 -4.08
CA ASN A 4 15.37 12.77 -4.85
C ASN A 4 14.44 11.54 -4.80
N ASN A 5 13.13 11.77 -4.72
CA ASN A 5 12.13 10.69 -4.66
C ASN A 5 11.75 10.11 -6.03
N ILE A 6 12.07 10.78 -7.14
CA ILE A 6 11.74 10.31 -8.50
C ILE A 6 12.26 8.89 -8.74
N PRO A 7 13.54 8.55 -8.46
CA PRO A 7 14.05 7.19 -8.67
C PRO A 7 13.34 6.11 -7.84
N ARG A 8 12.96 6.43 -6.60
CA ARG A 8 12.18 5.54 -5.72
C ARG A 8 10.78 5.29 -6.29
N GLN A 9 10.12 6.35 -6.77
CA GLN A 9 8.79 6.26 -7.39
C GLN A 9 8.84 5.49 -8.72
N THR A 10 9.85 5.74 -9.56
CA THR A 10 10.08 4.97 -10.78
C THR A 10 10.30 3.50 -10.48
N LEU A 11 11.10 3.17 -9.47
CA LEU A 11 11.31 1.79 -9.02
C LEU A 11 10.01 1.14 -8.53
N TYR A 12 9.17 1.88 -7.79
CA TYR A 12 7.86 1.41 -7.35
C TYR A 12 6.96 1.04 -8.53
N GLN A 13 6.80 1.95 -9.49
CA GLN A 13 5.99 1.72 -10.69
C GLN A 13 6.50 0.54 -11.51
N LEU A 14 7.82 0.42 -11.67
CA LEU A 14 8.46 -0.69 -12.37
C LEU A 14 8.13 -2.04 -11.71
N ILE A 15 8.23 -2.11 -10.38
CA ILE A 15 7.94 -3.34 -9.64
C ILE A 15 6.44 -3.67 -9.62
N GLN A 16 5.55 -2.68 -9.57
CA GLN A 16 4.10 -2.92 -9.72
C GLN A 16 3.75 -3.47 -11.10
N LYS A 17 4.40 -2.97 -12.16
CA LYS A 17 4.10 -3.35 -13.55
C LYS A 17 4.73 -4.67 -13.97
N GLU A 18 5.98 -4.91 -13.57
CA GLU A 18 6.81 -6.00 -14.11
C GLU A 18 7.25 -7.03 -13.07
N GLY A 19 7.00 -6.76 -11.79
CA GLY A 19 7.37 -7.63 -10.67
C GLY A 19 8.83 -7.46 -10.22
N ILE A 20 9.07 -7.74 -8.94
CA ILE A 20 10.37 -7.54 -8.29
C ILE A 20 11.49 -8.43 -8.83
N THR A 21 11.14 -9.58 -9.43
CA THR A 21 12.11 -10.54 -9.99
C THR A 21 12.96 -9.92 -11.09
N ARG A 22 12.41 -8.96 -11.85
CA ARG A 22 13.12 -8.24 -12.91
C ARG A 22 14.18 -7.27 -12.38
N CYS A 23 14.04 -6.83 -11.13
CA CYS A 23 14.95 -5.92 -10.45
C CYS A 23 15.93 -6.62 -9.48
N ARG A 24 15.95 -7.96 -9.40
CA ARG A 24 16.85 -8.69 -8.50
C ARG A 24 18.33 -8.70 -8.95
N GLU A 25 18.60 -8.43 -10.22
CA GLU A 25 19.96 -8.37 -10.74
C GLU A 25 20.46 -6.92 -10.77
N ALA A 26 21.48 -6.60 -9.98
CA ALA A 26 22.01 -5.25 -9.80
C ALA A 26 22.33 -4.52 -11.11
N LYS A 27 22.97 -5.21 -12.06
CA LYS A 27 23.31 -4.64 -13.37
C LYS A 27 22.09 -4.30 -14.22
N LYS A 28 21.07 -5.17 -14.21
CA LYS A 28 19.82 -4.94 -14.95
C LYS A 28 18.99 -3.84 -14.31
N CYS A 29 18.86 -3.86 -12.98
CA CYS A 29 18.16 -2.83 -12.22
C CYS A 29 18.81 -1.45 -12.48
N LYS A 30 20.15 -1.38 -12.45
CA LYS A 30 20.88 -0.16 -12.81
C LYS A 30 20.57 0.31 -14.22
N ALA A 31 20.63 -0.58 -15.22
CA ALA A 31 20.36 -0.23 -16.61
C ALA A 31 18.94 0.33 -16.80
N ILE A 32 17.92 -0.36 -16.27
CA ILE A 32 16.52 0.07 -16.38
C ILE A 32 16.31 1.42 -15.69
N LEU A 33 16.85 1.62 -14.49
CA LEU A 33 16.73 2.90 -13.80
C LEU A 33 17.50 4.01 -14.51
N SER A 34 18.66 3.73 -15.10
CA SER A 34 19.39 4.69 -15.91
C SER A 34 18.63 5.09 -17.18
N ASP A 35 17.90 4.15 -17.79
CA ASP A 35 17.06 4.42 -18.96
C ASP A 35 15.82 5.27 -18.61
N LEU A 36 15.24 5.08 -17.42
CA LEU A 36 14.01 5.77 -17.00
C LEU A 36 14.26 7.09 -16.26
N CYS A 37 15.31 7.18 -15.45
CA CYS A 37 15.59 8.31 -14.57
C CYS A 37 17.09 8.61 -14.42
N GLY A 38 17.85 8.47 -15.51
CA GLY A 38 19.32 8.66 -15.55
C GLY A 38 19.86 10.01 -15.09
N GLU A 39 19.01 11.01 -14.91
CA GLU A 39 19.34 12.32 -14.33
C GLU A 39 19.68 12.25 -12.82
N TYR A 40 19.42 11.12 -12.16
CA TYR A 40 19.64 10.90 -10.72
C TYR A 40 20.67 9.78 -10.42
N PRO A 41 21.94 9.93 -10.85
CA PRO A 41 22.93 8.86 -10.76
C PRO A 41 23.30 8.47 -9.31
N LYS A 42 23.17 9.38 -8.35
CA LYS A 42 23.49 9.12 -6.93
C LYS A 42 22.45 8.18 -6.31
N GLU A 43 21.18 8.49 -6.51
CA GLU A 43 20.02 7.74 -6.06
C GLU A 43 20.00 6.34 -6.71
N ILE A 44 20.23 6.26 -8.02
CA ILE A 44 20.35 4.99 -8.73
C ILE A 44 21.48 4.16 -8.12
N SER A 45 22.65 4.76 -7.88
CA SER A 45 23.77 4.05 -7.26
C SER A 45 23.42 3.54 -5.86
N ALA A 46 22.71 4.33 -5.05
CA ALA A 46 22.30 3.94 -3.70
C ALA A 46 21.32 2.75 -3.71
N LEU A 47 20.32 2.76 -4.61
CA LEU A 47 19.38 1.64 -4.80
C LEU A 47 20.10 0.36 -5.23
N VAL A 48 21.05 0.48 -6.17
CA VAL A 48 21.84 -0.66 -6.67
C VAL A 48 22.74 -1.22 -5.57
N VAL A 49 23.37 -0.36 -4.78
CA VAL A 49 24.20 -0.77 -3.65
C VAL A 49 23.39 -1.56 -2.62
N ALA A 50 22.18 -1.11 -2.27
CA ALA A 50 21.31 -1.84 -1.36
C ALA A 50 20.92 -3.23 -1.91
N LEU A 51 20.70 -3.33 -3.22
CA LEU A 51 20.42 -4.59 -3.89
C LEU A 51 21.64 -5.54 -3.86
N GLU A 52 22.85 -5.03 -4.09
CA GLU A 52 24.09 -5.80 -4.00
C GLU A 52 24.39 -6.30 -2.57
N GLU A 53 23.99 -5.53 -1.56
CA GLU A 53 24.10 -5.91 -0.15
C GLU A 53 22.92 -6.75 0.36
N GLN A 54 22.12 -7.33 -0.55
CA GLN A 54 21.01 -8.26 -0.23
C GLN A 54 19.95 -7.68 0.70
N VAL A 55 19.75 -6.36 0.68
CA VAL A 55 18.77 -5.67 1.54
C VAL A 55 17.36 -6.20 1.32
N ILE A 56 16.99 -6.48 0.07
CA ILE A 56 15.66 -7.00 -0.29
C ILE A 56 15.37 -8.33 0.42
N ASP A 57 16.32 -9.26 0.39
CA ASP A 57 16.15 -10.59 0.97
C ASP A 57 16.03 -10.52 2.49
N GLU A 58 16.82 -9.66 3.12
CA GLU A 58 16.78 -9.44 4.57
C GLU A 58 15.48 -8.77 5.02
N LEU A 59 14.98 -7.80 4.26
CA LEU A 59 13.67 -7.18 4.51
C LEU A 59 12.55 -8.22 4.40
N GLN A 60 12.53 -9.02 3.34
CA GLN A 60 11.49 -10.04 3.15
C GLN A 60 11.52 -11.12 4.23
N LYS A 61 12.72 -11.51 4.68
CA LYS A 61 12.91 -12.56 5.69
C LYS A 61 12.58 -12.08 7.11
N ASN A 62 13.05 -10.89 7.48
CA ASN A 62 13.07 -10.47 8.87
C ASN A 62 12.01 -9.44 9.25
N ALA A 63 11.35 -8.77 8.29
CA ALA A 63 10.34 -7.74 8.60
C ALA A 63 9.12 -8.25 9.38
N ARG A 64 8.91 -9.58 9.43
CA ARG A 64 7.82 -10.21 10.24
C ARG A 64 8.25 -10.56 11.66
N VAL A 65 9.55 -10.52 11.96
CA VAL A 65 10.13 -11.03 13.21
C VAL A 65 10.80 -9.90 13.99
N ILE A 66 11.40 -8.93 13.29
CA ILE A 66 12.14 -7.81 13.86
C ILE A 66 11.31 -6.53 13.68
N PRO A 67 11.24 -5.64 14.69
CA PRO A 67 10.66 -4.32 14.52
C PRO A 67 11.28 -3.58 13.33
N LEU A 68 10.43 -3.03 12.46
CA LEU A 68 10.84 -2.49 11.17
C LEU A 68 11.89 -1.39 11.29
N GLU A 69 11.71 -0.43 12.19
CA GLU A 69 12.66 0.67 12.41
C GLU A 69 14.07 0.17 12.77
N LEU A 70 14.14 -0.86 13.62
CA LEU A 70 15.40 -1.48 14.03
C LEU A 70 16.06 -2.19 12.84
N LEU A 71 15.26 -2.90 12.04
CA LEU A 71 15.74 -3.60 10.85
C LEU A 71 16.26 -2.61 9.79
N LEU A 72 15.52 -1.52 9.51
CA LEU A 72 15.94 -0.49 8.57
C LEU A 72 17.26 0.16 9.00
N LYS A 73 17.38 0.51 10.29
CA LYS A 73 18.60 1.10 10.85
C LYS A 73 19.80 0.16 10.74
N GLN A 74 19.64 -1.11 11.13
CA GLN A 74 20.72 -2.11 11.03
C GLN A 74 21.19 -2.31 9.59
N LEU A 75 20.26 -2.37 8.63
CA LEU A 75 20.60 -2.52 7.22
C LEU A 75 21.29 -1.26 6.67
N ALA A 76 20.85 -0.07 7.06
CA ALA A 76 21.49 1.18 6.66
C ALA A 76 22.92 1.28 7.19
N GLU A 77 23.15 1.02 8.48
CA GLU A 77 24.48 0.99 9.10
C GLU A 77 25.39 -0.03 8.40
N ARG A 78 24.87 -1.20 8.05
CA ARG A 78 25.62 -2.25 7.33
C ARG A 78 26.11 -1.76 5.97
N ILE A 79 25.24 -1.11 5.19
CA ILE A 79 25.61 -0.59 3.87
C ILE A 79 26.63 0.53 4.01
N GLN A 80 26.40 1.47 4.93
CA GLN A 80 27.31 2.58 5.21
C GLN A 80 28.73 2.07 5.49
N ASN A 81 28.85 1.10 6.41
CA ASN A 81 30.14 0.53 6.82
C ASN A 81 30.85 -0.24 5.69
N LYS A 82 30.11 -0.94 4.82
CA LYS A 82 30.70 -1.78 3.77
C LYS A 82 31.01 -1.03 2.47
N ARG A 83 30.23 0.00 2.14
CA ARG A 83 30.25 0.64 0.82
C ARG A 83 30.71 2.09 0.85
N ALA A 84 31.07 2.60 2.03
CA ALA A 84 31.52 3.98 2.24
C ALA A 84 30.58 5.02 1.61
N ILE A 85 29.28 4.72 1.61
CA ILE A 85 28.24 5.66 1.19
C ILE A 85 27.81 6.49 2.41
N THR A 86 27.16 7.63 2.17
CA THR A 86 26.69 8.47 3.28
C THR A 86 25.58 7.78 4.06
N GLU A 87 25.45 8.14 5.33
CA GLU A 87 24.36 7.67 6.20
C GLU A 87 22.99 7.94 5.56
N GLU A 88 22.79 9.16 5.08
CA GLU A 88 21.58 9.62 4.39
C GLU A 88 21.25 8.75 3.16
N ALA A 89 22.24 8.44 2.32
CA ALA A 89 22.03 7.58 1.15
C ALA A 89 21.75 6.12 1.54
N SER A 90 22.33 5.64 2.63
CA SER A 90 22.11 4.29 3.16
C SER A 90 20.69 4.13 3.66
N ILE A 91 20.24 5.06 4.51
CA ILE A 91 18.88 5.10 5.05
C ILE A 91 17.89 5.18 3.90
N TRP A 92 18.08 6.17 3.01
CA TRP A 92 17.17 6.39 1.88
C TRP A 92 17.07 5.16 0.96
N ALA A 93 18.17 4.44 0.71
CA ALA A 93 18.15 3.26 -0.15
C ALA A 93 17.39 2.08 0.49
N VAL A 94 17.62 1.82 1.78
CA VAL A 94 16.92 0.75 2.51
C VAL A 94 15.43 1.05 2.61
N GLU A 95 15.08 2.29 2.95
CA GLU A 95 13.70 2.77 2.96
C GLU A 95 13.04 2.66 1.60
N SER A 96 13.76 2.97 0.51
CA SER A 96 13.24 2.84 -0.86
C SER A 96 12.87 1.41 -1.19
N TRP A 97 13.71 0.43 -0.84
CA TRP A 97 13.39 -0.98 -1.07
C TRP A 97 12.27 -1.47 -0.18
N ALA A 98 12.23 -1.05 1.08
CA ALA A 98 11.14 -1.37 1.99
C ALA A 98 9.81 -0.76 1.50
N PHE A 99 9.85 0.45 0.93
CA PHE A 99 8.70 1.09 0.30
C PHE A 99 8.19 0.31 -0.90
N VAL A 100 9.08 -0.07 -1.82
CA VAL A 100 8.66 -0.78 -3.02
C VAL A 100 8.18 -2.20 -2.73
N LEU A 101 8.66 -2.81 -1.64
CA LEU A 101 8.16 -4.08 -1.12
C LEU A 101 6.80 -3.95 -0.41
N GLY A 102 6.28 -2.75 -0.19
CA GLY A 102 5.06 -2.49 0.58
C GLY A 102 5.22 -2.75 2.08
N ILE A 103 6.44 -2.68 2.60
CA ILE A 103 6.79 -2.91 4.01
C ILE A 103 6.87 -1.57 4.77
N TYR A 104 7.23 -0.49 4.09
CA TYR A 104 7.53 0.82 4.69
C TYR A 104 6.92 1.97 3.87
N SER A 105 6.72 3.15 4.47
CA SER A 105 6.32 4.38 3.79
C SER A 105 7.21 5.54 4.27
N PRO A 106 7.95 6.21 3.36
CA PRO A 106 8.93 7.25 3.70
C PRO A 106 8.36 8.61 4.11
N ASP A 107 7.05 8.84 4.06
CA ASP A 107 6.46 10.11 4.48
C ASP A 107 6.41 10.25 6.02
N LEU A 108 7.09 9.36 6.77
CA LEU A 108 6.82 9.11 8.20
C LEU A 108 8.06 8.95 9.04
N GLY A 109 8.69 10.08 9.30
CA GLY A 109 9.55 10.25 10.47
C GLY A 109 8.75 10.01 11.76
N ASN A 110 8.81 8.79 12.29
CA ASN A 110 8.53 8.46 13.69
C ASN A 110 7.20 8.99 14.28
N ILE A 111 6.06 8.75 13.60
CA ILE A 111 4.69 8.72 14.15
C ILE A 111 3.83 7.84 13.23
N ASN A 112 3.33 6.68 13.70
CA ASN A 112 2.25 5.84 13.11
C ASN A 112 2.44 5.43 11.62
N PRO A 113 2.26 4.18 11.15
CA PRO A 113 2.73 3.78 9.81
C PRO A 113 2.10 4.48 8.57
N TYR A 114 1.17 5.43 8.73
CA TYR A 114 0.48 6.17 7.63
C TYR A 114 -0.03 7.59 8.01
N PRO A 115 0.79 8.63 8.20
CA PRO A 115 0.39 9.98 7.75
C PRO A 115 1.38 10.79 6.86
N GLU A 116 1.32 10.68 5.53
CA GLU A 116 1.48 11.82 4.58
C GLU A 116 1.45 11.48 3.08
N TYR A 117 0.98 10.28 2.70
CA TYR A 117 0.15 10.14 1.48
C TYR A 117 -1.24 10.80 1.61
N ALA A 118 -1.51 11.43 2.76
CA ALA A 118 -2.74 12.11 3.10
C ALA A 118 -2.81 13.53 2.48
N GLN A 119 -2.51 13.69 1.19
CA GLN A 119 -3.14 14.71 0.33
C GLN A 119 -3.33 14.23 -1.12
N VAL A 120 -3.46 12.92 -1.35
CA VAL A 120 -4.39 12.46 -2.38
C VAL A 120 -5.72 12.35 -1.65
N GLY A 121 -6.68 13.22 -1.95
CA GLY A 121 -7.90 13.39 -1.16
C GLY A 121 -8.55 12.04 -0.88
N LEU A 122 -8.53 11.59 0.38
CA LEU A 122 -9.35 10.45 0.78
C LEU A 122 -10.79 10.88 0.59
N ILE A 123 -11.45 10.24 -0.37
CA ILE A 123 -12.86 10.49 -0.63
C ILE A 123 -13.62 9.45 0.18
N GLN A 124 -14.45 9.95 1.08
CA GLN A 124 -15.33 9.10 1.86
C GLN A 124 -16.50 8.64 0.98
N TYR A 125 -16.67 7.32 0.87
CA TYR A 125 -17.80 6.68 0.22
C TYR A 125 -18.69 6.05 1.27
N THR A 126 -20.00 6.24 1.15
CA THR A 126 -20.98 5.74 2.12
C THR A 126 -22.00 4.84 1.44
N LEU A 127 -22.10 3.60 1.92
CA LEU A 127 -23.20 2.69 1.63
C LEU A 127 -24.29 2.90 2.67
N ILE A 128 -25.53 3.03 2.21
CA ILE A 128 -26.72 3.12 3.05
C ILE A 128 -27.60 1.92 2.70
N LEU A 129 -27.89 1.09 3.69
CA LEU A 129 -28.81 -0.03 3.59
C LEU A 129 -30.10 0.28 4.36
N SER A 130 -31.24 0.13 3.70
CA SER A 130 -32.55 0.16 4.35
C SER A 130 -33.09 -1.25 4.54
N PHE A 131 -33.43 -1.62 5.77
CA PHE A 131 -33.97 -2.94 6.10
C PHE A 131 -35.49 -2.87 6.19
N SER A 132 -36.17 -3.51 5.26
CA SER A 132 -37.63 -3.59 5.21
C SER A 132 -38.21 -4.43 6.37
N ASN A 133 -37.42 -5.35 6.93
CA ASN A 133 -37.85 -6.32 7.93
C ASN A 133 -37.75 -5.86 9.41
N ALA A 134 -37.06 -4.75 9.70
CA ALA A 134 -36.73 -4.31 11.06
C ALA A 134 -37.22 -2.87 11.37
N GLY A 135 -38.42 -2.51 10.91
CA GLY A 135 -39.04 -1.21 11.24
C GLY A 135 -38.44 -0.02 10.48
N ASN A 136 -38.09 -0.22 9.21
CA ASN A 136 -37.48 0.82 8.35
C ASN A 136 -36.14 1.32 8.92
N LYS A 137 -35.33 0.38 9.41
CA LYS A 137 -34.01 0.67 9.96
C LYS A 137 -33.06 1.04 8.83
N ILE A 138 -32.32 2.14 8.99
CA ILE A 138 -31.29 2.58 8.05
C ILE A 138 -29.93 2.35 8.70
N TRP A 139 -29.05 1.65 8.00
CA TRP A 139 -27.67 1.44 8.41
C TRP A 139 -26.74 2.04 7.38
N SER A 140 -25.69 2.70 7.85
CA SER A 140 -24.67 3.27 6.99
C SER A 140 -23.31 2.66 7.29
N TYR A 141 -22.52 2.48 6.24
CA TYR A 141 -21.14 2.04 6.32
C TYR A 141 -20.29 2.88 5.40
N SER A 142 -19.27 3.51 5.96
CA SER A 142 -18.38 4.39 5.23
C SER A 142 -16.99 3.79 5.13
N ILE A 143 -16.38 4.00 3.97
CA ILE A 143 -14.98 3.68 3.69
C ILE A 143 -14.31 4.92 3.09
N ASP A 144 -13.04 5.07 3.40
CA ASP A 144 -12.21 6.12 2.83
C ASP A 144 -11.34 5.47 1.75
N LEU A 145 -11.42 5.98 0.52
CA LEU A 145 -10.67 5.48 -0.62
C LEU A 145 -9.72 6.54 -1.15
N THR A 146 -8.55 6.09 -1.57
CA THR A 146 -7.59 6.87 -2.37
C THR A 146 -7.98 6.86 -3.86
N GLU A 147 -7.43 7.78 -4.66
CA GLU A 147 -7.65 7.83 -6.11
C GLU A 147 -7.31 6.51 -6.82
N ASN A 148 -6.22 5.85 -6.41
CA ASN A 148 -5.84 4.53 -6.93
C ASN A 148 -6.84 3.41 -6.55
N GLU A 149 -7.53 3.56 -5.42
CA GLU A 149 -8.56 2.62 -4.96
C GLU A 149 -9.94 2.95 -5.56
N GLU A 150 -10.20 4.19 -5.97
CA GLU A 150 -11.37 4.57 -6.75
C GLU A 150 -11.33 3.97 -8.17
N ASP A 151 -10.15 3.90 -8.78
CA ASP A 151 -9.92 3.25 -10.07
C ASP A 151 -10.08 1.71 -10.00
N ASN A 152 -9.88 1.13 -8.82
CA ASN A 152 -10.04 -0.31 -8.60
C ASN A 152 -10.58 -0.63 -7.18
N PRO A 153 -11.86 -0.35 -6.91
CA PRO A 153 -12.45 -0.50 -5.58
C PRO A 153 -12.61 -1.97 -5.20
N GLN A 154 -12.77 -2.85 -6.20
CA GLN A 154 -12.73 -4.29 -5.97
C GLN A 154 -11.37 -4.71 -5.39
N GLY A 155 -10.29 -4.05 -5.85
CA GLY A 155 -8.93 -4.18 -5.32
C GLY A 155 -8.84 -3.76 -3.85
N PHE A 156 -9.52 -2.71 -3.40
CA PHE A 156 -9.55 -2.31 -1.99
C PHE A 156 -10.15 -3.40 -1.09
N PHE A 157 -11.21 -4.07 -1.53
CA PHE A 157 -11.79 -5.21 -0.79
C PHE A 157 -10.96 -6.50 -0.93
N ASN A 158 -10.09 -6.62 -1.95
CA ASN A 158 -9.37 -7.85 -2.32
C ASN A 158 -7.85 -7.82 -1.99
N LYS A 159 -7.18 -6.66 -1.96
CA LYS A 159 -5.80 -6.51 -1.47
C LYS A 159 -5.89 -6.33 0.05
N ASN A 160 -5.30 -7.26 0.81
CA ASN A 160 -5.44 -7.48 2.26
C ASN A 160 -6.66 -8.30 2.73
N SER A 161 -7.52 -8.76 1.80
CA SER A 161 -8.57 -9.83 1.80
C SER A 161 -9.30 -10.34 3.07
N ARG A 162 -9.03 -9.86 4.28
CA ARG A 162 -9.76 -10.30 5.49
C ARG A 162 -10.21 -9.14 6.34
N GLN A 163 -9.45 -8.05 6.48
CA GLN A 163 -9.78 -7.08 7.52
C GLN A 163 -11.04 -6.26 7.19
N GLU A 164 -11.11 -5.56 6.06
CA GLU A 164 -12.27 -4.73 5.72
C GLU A 164 -13.50 -5.56 5.35
N TYR A 165 -13.33 -6.65 4.61
CA TYR A 165 -14.42 -7.59 4.34
C TYR A 165 -15.01 -8.16 5.63
N ASN A 166 -14.18 -8.60 6.59
CA ASN A 166 -14.69 -9.12 7.86
C ASN A 166 -15.28 -8.03 8.76
N LYS A 167 -14.76 -6.79 8.71
CA LYS A 167 -15.36 -5.64 9.41
C LYS A 167 -16.74 -5.31 8.86
N PHE A 168 -16.88 -5.23 7.54
CA PHE A 168 -18.16 -5.05 6.87
C PHE A 168 -19.15 -6.15 7.27
N LYS A 169 -18.72 -7.42 7.12
CA LYS A 169 -19.51 -8.60 7.50
C LYS A 169 -19.97 -8.55 8.96
N THR A 170 -19.04 -8.37 9.89
CA THR A 170 -19.34 -8.36 11.34
C THR A 170 -20.29 -7.22 11.72
N SER A 171 -20.13 -6.06 11.07
CA SER A 171 -20.98 -4.89 11.32
C SER A 171 -22.40 -5.10 10.79
N LEU A 172 -22.53 -5.72 9.61
CA LEU A 172 -23.82 -6.05 9.03
C LEU A 172 -24.53 -7.17 9.81
N GLU A 173 -23.81 -8.21 10.24
CA GLU A 173 -24.36 -9.32 11.04
C GLU A 173 -24.87 -8.84 12.40
N ARG A 174 -24.18 -7.88 13.02
CA ARG A 174 -24.66 -7.23 14.25
C ARG A 174 -25.98 -6.50 14.02
N GLU A 175 -26.15 -5.89 12.86
CA GLU A 175 -27.31 -5.08 12.54
C GLU A 175 -28.54 -5.92 12.16
N VAL A 176 -28.32 -6.96 11.36
CA VAL A 176 -29.36 -7.90 10.91
C VAL A 176 -29.69 -8.94 11.99
N SER A 177 -28.94 -8.97 13.10
CA SER A 177 -29.11 -9.92 14.21
C SER A 177 -29.17 -11.39 13.74
N GLY A 178 -28.34 -11.72 12.75
CA GLY A 178 -28.34 -13.02 12.09
C GLY A 178 -27.14 -13.19 11.16
N ASN A 179 -26.84 -14.44 10.78
CA ASN A 179 -25.76 -14.72 9.82
C ASN A 179 -26.12 -14.19 8.43
N VAL A 180 -25.22 -13.43 7.84
CA VAL A 180 -25.37 -12.98 6.45
C VAL A 180 -24.51 -13.86 5.56
N TYR A 181 -25.14 -14.48 4.56
CA TYR A 181 -24.44 -15.33 3.60
C TYR A 181 -23.39 -14.52 2.83
N SER A 182 -22.21 -15.10 2.63
CA SER A 182 -21.12 -14.47 1.87
C SER A 182 -21.57 -14.04 0.47
N ALA A 183 -22.40 -14.83 -0.21
CA ALA A 183 -22.94 -14.48 -1.52
C ALA A 183 -23.75 -13.17 -1.53
N LYS A 184 -24.45 -12.86 -0.42
CA LYS A 184 -25.19 -11.59 -0.29
C LYS A 184 -24.23 -10.43 -0.02
N ILE A 185 -23.19 -10.66 0.78
CA ILE A 185 -22.13 -9.68 1.04
C ILE A 185 -21.38 -9.34 -0.25
N ASP A 186 -20.95 -10.35 -1.00
CA ASP A 186 -20.26 -10.19 -2.27
C ASP A 186 -21.12 -9.44 -3.29
N PHE A 187 -22.43 -9.71 -3.32
CA PHE A 187 -23.38 -8.98 -4.15
C PHE A 187 -23.45 -7.49 -3.79
N ILE A 188 -23.55 -7.16 -2.50
CA ILE A 188 -23.62 -5.76 -2.02
C ILE A 188 -22.31 -5.04 -2.32
N ILE A 189 -21.17 -5.65 -2.00
CA ILE A 189 -19.84 -5.09 -2.24
C ILE A 189 -19.62 -4.88 -3.74
N SER A 190 -19.96 -5.85 -4.59
CA SER A 190 -19.81 -5.72 -6.04
C SER A 190 -20.65 -4.57 -6.60
N LYS A 191 -21.89 -4.41 -6.13
CA LYS A 191 -22.75 -3.29 -6.52
C LYS A 191 -22.17 -1.96 -6.07
N TRP A 192 -21.71 -1.88 -4.83
CA TRP A 192 -21.13 -0.66 -4.27
C TRP A 192 -19.84 -0.27 -4.99
N CYS A 193 -18.92 -1.21 -5.21
CA CYS A 193 -17.70 -0.99 -5.99
C CYS A 193 -17.99 -0.44 -7.39
N LYS A 194 -19.01 -0.96 -8.07
CA LYS A 194 -19.41 -0.44 -9.38
C LYS A 194 -19.88 1.02 -9.33
N GLN A 195 -20.56 1.43 -8.26
CA GLN A 195 -21.01 2.81 -8.07
C GLN A 195 -19.85 3.74 -7.74
N ILE A 196 -18.90 3.26 -6.93
CA ILE A 196 -17.66 3.98 -6.61
C ILE A 196 -16.86 4.26 -7.89
N SER A 197 -16.67 3.26 -8.76
CA SER A 197 -16.01 3.45 -10.07
C SER A 197 -16.77 4.36 -11.04
N MET A 198 -18.03 4.70 -10.74
CA MET A 198 -18.82 5.68 -11.48
C MET A 198 -18.80 7.07 -10.83
N GLY A 199 -18.06 7.25 -9.73
CA GLY A 199 -17.90 8.50 -8.98
C GLY A 199 -19.01 8.79 -7.97
N TYR A 200 -19.90 7.82 -7.68
CA TYR A 200 -20.98 8.02 -6.70
C TYR A 200 -20.47 7.89 -5.27
N ARG A 201 -20.53 8.99 -4.51
CA ARG A 201 -20.07 9.05 -3.11
C ARG A 201 -21.01 8.38 -2.11
N THR A 202 -22.29 8.37 -2.43
CA THR A 202 -23.32 7.74 -1.58
C THR A 202 -24.08 6.72 -2.43
N PHE A 203 -24.24 5.51 -1.90
CA PHE A 203 -25.01 4.46 -2.54
C PHE A 203 -26.09 3.95 -1.60
N GLU A 204 -27.35 4.12 -1.99
CA GLU A 204 -28.50 3.62 -1.26
C GLU A 204 -28.99 2.31 -1.87
N LEU A 205 -29.16 1.28 -1.04
CA LEU A 205 -29.63 -0.04 -1.46
C LEU A 205 -30.62 -0.61 -0.45
N GLU A 206 -31.78 -1.06 -0.94
CA GLU A 206 -32.73 -1.79 -0.12
C GLU A 206 -32.22 -3.20 0.18
N TYR A 207 -32.09 -3.51 1.47
CA TYR A 207 -31.74 -4.83 1.96
C TYR A 207 -33.03 -5.62 2.22
N ASN A 208 -33.42 -6.41 1.22
CA ASN A 208 -34.49 -7.40 1.28
C ASN A 208 -33.96 -8.82 1.54
#